data_AF-A0A7V5G4I7-F1
#
_entry.id   AF-A0A7V5G4I7-F1
#
_cell.length_a   1.000
_cell.length_b   1.000
_cell.length_c   1.000
_cell.angle_alpha   90.00
_cell.angle_beta   90.00
_cell.angle_gamma   90.00
#
_symmetry.space_group_name_H-M   'P 1'
#
loop_
_entity.id
_entity.type
_entity.pdbx_description
1 polymer ?
#
loop_
_entity_poly.entity_id
_entity_poly.type
_entity_poly.pdbx_seq_one_letter_code
_entity_poly.pdbx_strand_id
1 'polypeptide(L)'
;MGPLSTDIKTALKANQIANEKRMNPWKQIDISNKNKIRFTPLGGLGEIGGNMAVIEDDESAIVIDVGMSFPDESMHGVDILVPDFSYLHTIKSKIKGIIITHAHEDHIGAVPYLFK
;
A
#
# COMPACT_ATOMS: atom_id res chain seq x y z
N MET A 1 29.79 34.15 -27.55
CA MET A 1 29.21 32.81 -27.39
C MET A 1 28.26 32.60 -28.57
N GLY A 2 28.58 31.69 -29.50
CA GLY A 2 27.72 31.44 -30.66
C GLY A 2 26.35 30.87 -30.24
N PRO A 3 25.32 30.97 -31.08
CA PRO A 3 24.02 30.39 -30.77
C PRO A 3 24.15 28.88 -30.55
N LEU A 4 23.47 28.34 -29.54
CA LEU A 4 23.39 26.89 -29.31
C LEU A 4 22.97 26.17 -30.60
N SER A 5 23.65 25.05 -30.90
CA SER A 5 23.27 24.18 -32.01
C SER A 5 21.86 23.64 -31.80
N THR A 6 21.17 23.37 -32.91
CA THR A 6 19.80 22.83 -32.91
C THR A 6 19.70 21.53 -32.13
N ASP A 7 20.74 20.69 -32.18
CA ASP A 7 20.79 19.42 -31.46
C ASP A 7 20.86 19.62 -29.95
N ILE A 8 21.67 20.56 -29.47
CA ILE A 8 21.77 20.88 -28.04
C ILE A 8 20.45 21.47 -27.53
N LYS A 9 19.80 22.35 -28.29
CA LYS A 9 18.47 22.88 -27.93
C LYS A 9 17.44 21.77 -27.82
N THR A 10 17.48 20.81 -28.74
CA THR A 10 16.57 19.65 -28.76
C THR A 10 16.81 18.75 -27.54
N ALA A 11 18.08 18.43 -27.24
CA ALA A 11 18.46 17.63 -26.08
C ALA A 11 18.08 18.31 -24.75
N LEU A 12 18.31 19.62 -24.61
CA LEU A 12 17.92 20.39 -23.43
C LEU A 12 16.40 20.37 -23.22
N LYS A 13 15.64 20.55 -24.28
CA LYS A 13 14.17 20.50 -24.22
C LYS A 13 13.66 19.12 -23.82
N ALA A 14 14.25 18.05 -24.38
CA ALA A 14 13.91 16.68 -24.01
C ALA A 14 14.20 16.39 -22.53
N ASN A 15 15.37 16.84 -22.04
CA ASN A 15 15.75 16.72 -20.62
C ASN A 15 14.82 17.50 -19.70
N GLN A 16 14.41 18.71 -20.08
CA GLN A 16 13.43 19.48 -19.31
C GLN A 16 12.09 18.76 -19.21
N ILE A 17 11.56 18.25 -20.33
CA ILE A 17 10.30 17.50 -20.35
C ILE A 17 10.40 16.24 -19.48
N ALA A 18 11.49 15.48 -19.60
CA ALA A 18 11.71 14.28 -18.78
C ALA A 18 11.80 14.63 -17.29
N ASN A 19 12.52 15.70 -16.94
CA ASN A 19 12.65 16.15 -15.57
C ASN A 19 11.32 16.65 -15.00
N GLU A 20 10.54 17.41 -15.77
CA GLU A 20 9.21 17.86 -15.37
C GLU A 20 8.25 16.70 -15.13
N LYS A 21 8.24 15.69 -16.02
CA LYS A 21 7.42 14.47 -15.83
C LYS A 21 7.81 13.71 -14.57
N ARG A 22 9.11 13.60 -14.29
CA ARG A 22 9.65 12.92 -13.10
C ARG A 22 9.32 13.66 -11.81
N MET A 23 9.44 14.98 -11.80
CA MET A 23 9.23 15.80 -10.61
C MET A 23 7.74 16.06 -10.32
N ASN A 24 6.86 15.87 -11.32
CA ASN A 24 5.44 16.14 -11.20
C ASN A 24 4.59 14.92 -11.63
N PRO A 25 4.74 13.75 -10.97
CA PRO A 25 4.00 12.54 -11.36
C PRO A 25 2.49 12.74 -11.27
N TRP A 26 2.02 13.61 -10.37
CA TRP A 26 0.59 13.93 -10.25
C TRP A 26 -0.02 14.53 -11.52
N LYS A 27 0.76 15.16 -12.41
CA LYS A 27 0.28 15.67 -13.71
C LYS A 27 -0.10 14.54 -14.68
N GLN A 28 0.33 13.31 -14.40
CA GLN A 28 0.01 12.13 -15.19
C GLN A 28 -1.28 11.44 -14.70
N ILE A 29 -1.86 11.91 -13.58
CA ILE A 29 -3.10 11.36 -13.03
C ILE A 29 -4.28 11.90 -13.82
N ASP A 30 -5.10 10.99 -14.35
CA ASP A 30 -6.38 11.35 -14.96
C ASP A 30 -7.42 11.65 -13.87
N ILE A 31 -7.68 12.94 -13.65
CA ILE A 31 -8.66 13.42 -12.66
C ILE A 31 -10.10 13.10 -13.09
N SER A 32 -10.33 12.82 -14.39
CA SER A 32 -11.65 12.46 -14.90
C SER A 32 -12.00 10.98 -14.72
N ASN A 33 -11.03 10.17 -14.29
CA ASN A 33 -11.22 8.75 -14.04
C ASN A 33 -12.30 8.55 -12.96
N LYS A 34 -13.31 7.71 -13.29
CA LYS A 34 -14.45 7.40 -12.41
C LYS A 34 -14.31 6.08 -11.66
N ASN A 35 -13.21 5.37 -11.85
CA ASN A 35 -12.92 4.12 -11.13
C ASN A 35 -12.87 4.42 -9.63
N LYS A 36 -13.41 3.49 -8.85
CA LYS A 36 -13.46 3.62 -7.41
C LYS A 36 -12.35 2.79 -6.80
N ILE A 37 -11.71 3.36 -5.80
CA ILE A 37 -10.81 2.63 -4.91
C ILE A 37 -11.54 2.47 -3.59
N ARG A 38 -11.54 1.25 -3.06
CA ARG A 38 -12.01 0.95 -1.72
C ARG A 38 -10.81 0.78 -0.79
N PHE A 39 -10.84 1.49 0.33
CA PHE A 39 -9.95 1.27 1.45
C PHE A 39 -10.73 0.62 2.58
N THR A 40 -10.28 -0.53 3.06
CA THR A 40 -10.97 -1.31 4.10
C THR A 40 -9.97 -1.65 5.21
N PRO A 41 -10.04 -0.96 6.37
CA PRO A 41 -9.29 -1.37 7.54
C PRO A 41 -9.88 -2.67 8.10
N LEU A 42 -9.03 -3.67 8.31
CA LEU A 42 -9.37 -4.97 8.88
C LEU A 42 -8.81 -5.13 10.31
N GLY A 43 -7.95 -4.22 10.75
CA GLY A 43 -7.44 -4.10 12.12
C GLY A 43 -6.62 -2.81 12.30
N GLY A 44 -6.40 -2.40 13.54
CA GLY A 44 -5.65 -1.18 13.90
C GLY A 44 -6.48 0.11 13.91
N LEU A 45 -7.78 0.07 13.56
CA LEU A 45 -8.67 1.22 13.66
C LEU A 45 -9.47 1.18 14.96
N GLY A 46 -9.28 2.17 15.82
CA GLY A 46 -9.96 2.23 17.12
C GLY A 46 -9.31 1.37 18.20
N GLU A 47 -8.15 0.80 17.92
CA GLU A 47 -7.35 -0.06 18.80
C GLU A 47 -5.84 0.21 18.60
N ILE A 48 -5.00 -0.34 19.48
CA ILE A 48 -3.54 -0.31 19.32
C ILE A 48 -3.05 -1.68 18.86
N GLY A 49 -2.48 -1.70 17.66
CA GLY A 49 -1.91 -2.87 17.01
C GLY A 49 -2.89 -3.68 16.17
N GLY A 50 -2.47 -4.83 15.68
CA GLY A 50 -3.26 -5.63 14.74
C GLY A 50 -3.42 -4.95 13.36
N ASN A 51 -2.47 -4.10 12.96
CA ASN A 51 -2.63 -3.28 11.75
C ASN A 51 -2.77 -4.16 10.52
N MET A 52 -3.88 -4.00 9.81
CA MET A 52 -4.13 -4.64 8.52
C MET A 52 -5.17 -3.83 7.76
N ALA A 53 -4.87 -3.47 6.52
CA ALA A 53 -5.83 -2.82 5.64
C ALA A 53 -5.75 -3.36 4.22
N VAL A 54 -6.82 -3.21 3.46
CA VAL A 54 -6.86 -3.55 2.04
C VAL A 54 -7.17 -2.30 1.24
N ILE A 55 -6.36 -2.05 0.21
CA ILE A 55 -6.67 -1.10 -0.86
C ILE A 55 -6.95 -1.89 -2.14
N GLU A 56 -8.10 -1.66 -2.76
CA GLU A 56 -8.51 -2.44 -3.93
C GLU A 56 -9.39 -1.64 -4.90
N ASP A 57 -9.38 -2.07 -6.14
CA ASP A 57 -10.37 -1.74 -7.17
C ASP A 57 -11.16 -2.99 -7.55
N ASP A 58 -11.85 -2.99 -8.69
CA ASP A 58 -12.66 -4.14 -9.13
C ASP A 58 -11.81 -5.37 -9.52
N GLU A 59 -10.53 -5.18 -9.90
CA GLU A 59 -9.70 -6.24 -10.50
C GLU A 59 -8.53 -6.68 -9.60
N SER A 60 -8.07 -5.80 -8.72
CA SER A 60 -6.82 -5.95 -7.98
C SER A 60 -6.94 -5.46 -6.54
N ALA A 61 -6.15 -6.08 -5.66
CA ALA A 61 -6.06 -5.70 -4.26
C ALA A 61 -4.62 -5.75 -3.77
N ILE A 62 -4.27 -4.84 -2.86
CA ILE A 62 -3.02 -4.81 -2.12
C ILE A 62 -3.38 -4.81 -0.64
N VAL A 63 -2.74 -5.70 0.12
CA VAL A 63 -2.83 -5.71 1.58
C VAL A 63 -1.71 -4.84 2.14
N ILE A 64 -2.02 -4.02 3.14
CA ILE A 64 -1.08 -3.16 3.86
C ILE A 64 -1.01 -3.70 5.29
N ASP A 65 0.19 -4.15 5.65
CA ASP A 65 0.51 -4.80 6.92
C ASP A 65 -0.32 -6.05 7.24
N VAL A 66 0.22 -6.89 8.12
CA VAL A 66 -0.43 -8.08 8.67
C VAL A 66 0.07 -8.21 10.11
N GLY A 67 -0.36 -7.27 10.95
CA GLY A 67 0.09 -7.12 12.33
C GLY A 67 -0.64 -8.01 13.33
N MET A 68 0.02 -8.30 14.45
CA MET A 68 -0.65 -8.87 15.63
C MET A 68 -0.99 -7.77 16.65
N SER A 69 -1.82 -8.08 17.63
CA SER A 69 -1.97 -7.25 18.84
C SER A 69 -1.79 -8.10 20.10
N PHE A 70 -1.61 -7.42 21.24
CA PHE A 70 -1.49 -8.08 22.54
C PHE A 70 -2.84 -8.16 23.25
N PRO A 71 -3.10 -9.25 23.98
CA PRO A 71 -4.29 -9.39 24.80
C PRO A 71 -4.30 -8.40 25.97
N ASP A 72 -5.51 -8.10 26.47
CA ASP A 72 -5.67 -7.34 27.70
C ASP A 72 -5.62 -8.24 28.95
N GLU A 73 -5.67 -7.62 30.15
CA GLU A 73 -5.58 -8.32 31.43
C GLU A 73 -6.71 -9.35 31.68
N SER A 74 -7.83 -9.24 30.95
CA SER A 74 -8.98 -10.16 31.07
C SER A 74 -8.83 -11.43 30.23
N MET A 75 -7.92 -11.43 29.25
CA MET A 75 -7.72 -12.52 28.29
C MET A 75 -6.67 -13.53 28.79
N HIS A 76 -6.97 -14.23 29.89
CA HIS A 76 -6.05 -15.20 30.48
C HIS A 76 -5.71 -16.37 29.53
N GLY A 77 -4.41 -16.64 29.38
CA GLY A 77 -3.90 -17.76 28.57
C GLY A 77 -3.83 -17.48 27.07
N VAL A 78 -4.15 -16.25 26.63
CA VAL A 78 -3.89 -15.78 25.27
C VAL A 78 -2.51 -15.14 25.23
N ASP A 79 -1.70 -15.47 24.22
CA ASP A 79 -0.37 -14.87 24.02
C ASP A 79 -0.44 -13.68 23.06
N ILE A 80 -1.16 -13.83 21.95
CA ILE A 80 -1.31 -12.83 20.89
C ILE A 80 -2.71 -12.90 20.28
N LEU A 81 -3.14 -11.78 19.68
CA LEU A 81 -4.33 -11.67 18.86
C LEU A 81 -3.92 -11.44 17.41
N VAL A 82 -4.61 -12.08 16.46
CA VAL A 82 -4.37 -11.92 15.02
C VAL A 82 -5.64 -11.46 14.31
N PRO A 83 -5.55 -10.72 13.20
CA PRO A 83 -6.71 -10.26 12.45
C PRO A 83 -7.53 -11.40 11.84
N ASP A 84 -8.80 -11.14 11.56
CA ASP A 84 -9.66 -12.06 10.79
C ASP A 84 -9.31 -12.00 9.29
N PHE A 85 -8.84 -13.12 8.75
CA PHE A 85 -8.46 -13.26 7.33
C PHE A 85 -9.61 -13.66 6.40
N SER A 86 -10.83 -13.83 6.91
CA SER A 86 -12.00 -14.26 6.11
C SER A 86 -12.23 -13.39 4.87
N TYR A 87 -12.01 -12.08 5.00
CA TYR A 87 -12.11 -11.16 3.88
C TYR A 87 -11.06 -11.42 2.80
N LEU A 88 -9.79 -11.59 3.19
CA LEU A 88 -8.69 -11.88 2.26
C LEU A 88 -8.90 -13.19 1.51
N HIS A 89 -9.45 -14.21 2.17
CA HIS A 89 -9.82 -15.47 1.52
C HIS A 89 -10.89 -15.26 0.44
N THR A 90 -11.86 -14.37 0.68
CA THR A 90 -12.93 -14.05 -0.26
C THR A 90 -12.40 -13.34 -1.52
N ILE A 91 -11.40 -12.47 -1.39
CA ILE A 91 -10.81 -11.70 -2.51
C ILE A 91 -9.47 -12.27 -3.01
N LYS A 92 -9.12 -13.51 -2.65
CA LYS A 92 -7.79 -14.10 -2.87
C LYS A 92 -7.27 -13.96 -4.31
N SER A 93 -8.13 -14.09 -5.32
CA SER A 93 -7.76 -13.96 -6.74
C SER A 93 -7.36 -12.54 -7.16
N LYS A 94 -7.83 -11.51 -6.44
CA LYS A 94 -7.52 -10.10 -6.70
C LYS A 94 -6.19 -9.68 -6.06
N ILE A 95 -5.79 -10.31 -4.96
CA ILE A 95 -4.61 -9.92 -4.18
C ILE A 95 -3.34 -10.07 -5.04
N LYS A 96 -2.65 -8.94 -5.26
CA LYS A 96 -1.40 -8.88 -6.03
C LYS A 96 -0.16 -8.87 -5.16
N GLY A 97 -0.31 -8.53 -3.88
CA GLY A 97 0.80 -8.52 -2.93
C GLY A 97 0.41 -7.96 -1.57
N ILE A 98 1.40 -8.02 -0.67
CA ILE A 98 1.34 -7.47 0.69
C ILE A 98 2.49 -6.47 0.80
N ILE A 99 2.19 -5.26 1.30
CA ILE A 99 3.16 -4.24 1.64
C ILE A 99 3.32 -4.26 3.15
N ILE A 100 4.54 -4.49 3.64
CA ILE A 100 4.88 -4.31 5.05
C ILE A 100 5.56 -2.95 5.21
N THR A 101 4.99 -2.10 6.05
CA THR A 101 5.45 -0.71 6.23
C THR A 101 6.75 -0.67 7.02
N HIS A 102 6.85 -1.46 8.09
CA HIS A 102 8.05 -1.64 8.91
C HIS A 102 7.96 -2.91 9.76
N ALA A 103 9.01 -3.20 10.55
CA ALA A 103 9.22 -4.50 11.18
C ALA A 103 8.74 -4.60 12.64
N HIS A 104 7.87 -3.72 13.12
CA HIS A 104 7.25 -3.92 14.44
C HIS A 104 6.17 -5.00 14.38
N GLU A 105 5.98 -5.71 15.49
CA GLU A 105 5.07 -6.86 15.62
C GLU A 105 3.63 -6.49 15.28
N ASP A 106 3.22 -5.27 15.58
CA ASP A 106 1.90 -4.76 15.25
C ASP A 106 1.70 -4.43 13.76
N HIS A 107 2.72 -4.63 12.93
CA HIS A 107 2.67 -4.50 11.46
C HIS A 107 3.02 -5.79 10.71
N ILE A 108 3.86 -6.66 11.27
CA ILE A 108 4.31 -7.91 10.62
C ILE A 108 3.97 -9.20 11.39
N GLY A 109 3.57 -9.08 12.65
CA GLY A 109 3.50 -10.19 13.59
C GLY A 109 2.50 -11.30 13.24
N ALA A 110 1.46 -10.99 12.47
CA ALA A 110 0.46 -11.97 12.05
C ALA A 110 0.76 -12.61 10.67
N VAL A 111 1.82 -12.19 9.97
CA VAL A 111 2.24 -12.79 8.68
C VAL A 111 2.36 -14.32 8.74
N PRO A 112 3.01 -14.95 9.74
CA PRO A 112 3.12 -16.41 9.80
C PRO A 112 1.78 -17.13 9.89
N TYR A 113 0.74 -16.47 10.43
CA TYR A 113 -0.60 -17.03 10.59
C TYR A 113 -1.42 -16.90 9.31
N LEU A 114 -1.19 -15.85 8.51
CA LEU A 114 -1.85 -15.67 7.21
C LEU A 114 -1.44 -16.75 6.19
N PHE A 115 -0.19 -17.23 6.26
CA PHE A 115 0.36 -18.23 5.32
C PHE A 115 0.27 -19.68 5.82
N LYS A 116 -0.38 -19.91 6.96
CA LYS A 116 -0.59 -21.24 7.52
C LYS A 116 -1.81 -21.91 6.92
#